data_AF-A0A1D2YUB1-F1
#
_entry.id   AF-A0A1D2YUB1-F1
#
_cell.length_a   1.000
_cell.length_b   1.000
_cell.length_c   1.000
_cell.angle_alpha   90.00
_cell.angle_beta   90.00
_cell.angle_gamma   90.00
#
_symmetry.space_group_name_H-M   'P 1'
#
loop_
_entity.id
_entity.type
_entity.pdbx_description
1 polymer ?
#
loop_
_entity_poly.entity_id
_entity_poly.type
_entity_poly.pdbx_seq_one_letter_code
_entity_poly.pdbx_strand_id
1 'polypeptide(L)'
;MQEKEIVNDVLSMLKSGLGNYARMIGETSNQQLRQTLQQIRNSDEQFQYQLANIAIQKGYYQPAQPASPTDLQQVKSQVGQ
;
A
#
# COMPACT_ATOMS: atom_id res chain seq x y z
N MET A 1 -16.87 -3.68 -16.55
CA MET A 1 -15.57 -4.35 -16.80
C MET A 1 -14.45 -3.32 -16.90
N GLN A 2 -14.56 -2.30 -17.78
CA GLN A 2 -13.55 -1.24 -17.91
C GLN A 2 -13.20 -0.51 -16.60
N GLU A 3 -14.17 -0.15 -15.77
CA GLU A 3 -13.88 0.56 -14.51
C GLU A 3 -13.02 -0.28 -13.55
N LYS A 4 -13.27 -1.59 -13.46
CA LYS A 4 -12.48 -2.51 -12.64
C LYS A 4 -11.04 -2.60 -13.14
N GLU A 5 -10.84 -2.63 -14.46
CA GLU A 5 -9.51 -2.66 -15.07
C GLU A 5 -8.76 -1.36 -14.78
N ILE A 6 -9.39 -0.20 -14.99
CA ILE A 6 -8.81 1.11 -14.66
C ILE A 6 -8.40 1.17 -13.19
N VAL A 7 -9.28 0.75 -12.28
CA VAL A 7 -8.99 0.73 -10.83
C VAL A 7 -7.80 -0.17 -10.51
N ASN A 8 -7.73 -1.35 -11.12
CA ASN A 8 -6.62 -2.28 -10.92
C ASN A 8 -5.30 -1.77 -11.50
N ASP A 9 -5.34 -1.11 -12.66
CA ASP A 9 -4.17 -0.50 -13.30
C ASP A 9 -3.62 0.64 -12.44
N VAL A 10 -4.49 1.54 -11.98
CA VAL A 10 -4.09 2.63 -11.08
C VAL A 10 -3.54 2.08 -9.77
N LEU A 11 -4.18 1.09 -9.16
CA LEU A 11 -3.65 0.43 -7.96
C LEU A 11 -2.28 -0.22 -8.20
N SER A 12 -2.04 -0.77 -9.39
CA SER A 12 -0.75 -1.38 -9.75
C SER A 12 0.33 -0.31 -9.96
N MET A 13 -0.01 0.80 -10.60
CA MET A 13 0.88 1.96 -10.76
C MET A 13 1.27 2.55 -9.41
N LEU A 14 0.30 2.75 -8.49
CA LEU A 14 0.57 3.27 -7.15
C LEU A 14 1.51 2.35 -6.36
N LYS A 15 1.27 1.03 -6.38
CA LYS A 15 2.15 0.05 -5.72
C LYS A 15 3.60 0.14 -6.22
N SER A 16 3.78 0.24 -7.54
CA SER A 16 5.10 0.40 -8.15
C SER A 16 5.76 1.73 -7.73
N GLY A 17 5.01 2.84 -7.80
CA GLY A 17 5.46 4.17 -7.42
C GLY A 17 5.93 4.25 -5.96
N LEU A 18 5.14 3.70 -5.03
CA LEU A 18 5.48 3.67 -3.60
C LEU A 18 6.80 2.91 -3.34
N GLY A 19 7.02 1.78 -4.02
CA GLY A 19 8.27 1.04 -3.94
C GLY A 19 9.47 1.85 -4.44
N ASN A 20 9.28 2.63 -5.50
CA ASN A 20 10.32 3.51 -6.04
C ASN A 20 10.63 4.68 -5.10
N TYR A 21 9.61 5.33 -4.54
CA TYR A 21 9.82 6.38 -3.54
C TYR A 21 10.58 5.87 -2.33
N ALA A 22 10.25 4.67 -1.82
CA ALA A 22 10.97 4.07 -0.70
C ALA A 22 12.48 3.90 -0.99
N ARG A 23 12.86 3.41 -2.18
CA ARG A 23 14.27 3.32 -2.60
C ARG A 23 14.92 4.69 -2.68
N MET A 24 14.30 5.63 -3.38
CA MET A 24 14.84 6.99 -3.54
C MET A 24 15.02 7.71 -2.20
N ILE A 25 14.07 7.58 -1.26
CA ILE A 25 14.15 8.14 0.09
C ILE A 25 15.31 7.53 0.87
N GLY A 26 15.55 6.21 0.72
CA GLY A 26 16.63 5.50 1.38
C GLY A 26 18.03 5.86 0.87
N GLU A 27 18.15 6.18 -0.43
CA GLU A 27 19.43 6.39 -1.11
C GLU A 27 19.78 7.88 -1.32
N THR A 28 18.82 8.80 -1.19
CA THR A 28 19.08 10.23 -1.40
C THR A 28 19.85 10.86 -0.24
N SER A 29 20.91 11.60 -0.57
CA SER A 29 21.69 12.41 0.38
C SER A 29 21.13 13.81 0.59
N ASN A 30 20.27 14.30 -0.34
CA ASN A 30 19.66 15.62 -0.24
C ASN A 30 18.43 15.58 0.68
N GLN A 31 18.51 16.28 1.81
CA GLN A 31 17.47 16.28 2.84
C GLN A 31 16.15 16.92 2.38
N GLN A 32 16.22 17.99 1.57
CA GLN A 32 15.01 18.62 1.04
C GLN A 32 14.29 17.70 0.07
N LEU A 33 15.04 17.08 -0.86
CA LEU A 33 14.48 16.08 -1.77
C LEU A 33 13.89 14.90 -1.02
N ARG A 34 14.57 14.41 0.05
CA ARG A 34 14.06 13.35 0.91
C ARG A 34 12.69 13.71 1.49
N GLN A 35 12.53 14.91 2.04
CA GLN A 35 11.27 15.37 2.62
C GLN A 35 10.17 15.46 1.56
N THR A 36 10.48 16.00 0.37
CA THR A 36 9.52 16.08 -0.73
C THR A 36 9.05 14.68 -1.18
N LEU A 37 9.98 13.74 -1.35
CA LEU A 37 9.63 12.36 -1.70
C LEU A 37 8.79 11.67 -0.63
N GLN A 38 9.06 11.92 0.65
CA GLN A 38 8.25 11.42 1.76
C GLN A 38 6.82 11.97 1.74
N GLN A 39 6.66 13.27 1.46
CA GLN A 39 5.34 13.89 1.34
C GLN A 39 4.53 13.28 0.19
N ILE A 40 5.14 13.15 -0.99
CA ILE A 40 4.49 12.55 -2.16
C ILE A 40 4.09 11.10 -1.85
N ARG A 41 5.02 10.29 -1.33
CA ARG A 41 4.74 8.90 -0.94
C ARG A 41 3.55 8.80 0.02
N ASN A 42 3.47 9.68 1.03
CA ASN A 42 2.37 9.68 1.99
C ASN A 42 1.04 10.03 1.33
N SER A 43 1.01 11.02 0.45
CA SER A 43 -0.21 11.38 -0.29
C SER A 43 -0.69 10.24 -1.21
N ASP A 44 0.24 9.59 -1.91
CA ASP A 44 -0.08 8.47 -2.80
C ASP A 44 -0.57 7.23 -2.04
N GLU A 45 0.01 6.96 -0.86
CA GLU A 45 -0.45 5.88 0.01
C GLU A 45 -1.86 6.14 0.55
N GLN A 46 -2.14 7.38 0.99
CA GLN A 46 -3.48 7.78 1.41
C GLN A 46 -4.50 7.64 0.27
N PHE A 47 -4.13 8.04 -0.95
CA PHE A 47 -4.98 7.87 -2.14
C PHE A 47 -5.19 6.39 -2.47
N GLN A 48 -4.14 5.57 -2.43
CA GLN A 48 -4.22 4.13 -2.66
C GLN A 48 -5.19 3.48 -1.68
N TYR A 49 -5.14 3.85 -0.40
CA TYR A 49 -6.05 3.33 0.63
C TYR A 49 -7.52 3.66 0.32
N GLN A 50 -7.81 4.91 -0.05
CA GLN A 50 -9.17 5.33 -0.44
C GLN A 50 -9.66 4.58 -1.68
N LEU A 51 -8.82 4.47 -2.72
CA LEU A 51 -9.14 3.77 -3.95
C LEU A 51 -9.37 2.28 -3.71
N ALA A 52 -8.56 1.64 -2.86
CA ALA A 52 -8.73 0.24 -2.47
C ALA A 52 -10.07 0.02 -1.77
N ASN A 53 -10.47 0.91 -0.85
CA ASN A 53 -11.78 0.82 -0.18
C ASN A 53 -12.94 0.93 -1.16
N ILE A 54 -12.87 1.86 -2.12
CA ILE A 54 -13.87 1.97 -3.19
C ILE A 54 -13.90 0.69 -4.03
N ALA A 55 -12.73 0.15 -4.39
CA ALA A 55 -12.62 -1.09 -5.15
C ALA A 55 -13.24 -2.28 -4.41
N ILE A 56 -13.08 -2.35 -3.08
CA ILE A 56 -13.70 -3.38 -2.23
C ILE A 56 -15.22 -3.21 -2.21
N GLN A 57 -15.73 -1.99 -1.96
CA GLN A 57 -17.17 -1.72 -1.92
C GLN A 57 -17.87 -2.03 -3.24
N LYS A 58 -17.21 -1.77 -4.37
CA LYS A 58 -17.72 -2.09 -5.71
C LYS A 58 -17.52 -3.56 -6.13
N GLY A 59 -16.86 -4.37 -5.31
CA GLY A 59 -16.55 -5.77 -5.64
C GLY A 59 -15.47 -5.95 -6.71
N TYR A 60 -14.69 -4.90 -7.00
CA TYR A 60 -13.61 -4.91 -7.97
C TYR A 60 -12.33 -5.52 -7.41
N TYR A 61 -12.15 -5.43 -6.09
CA TYR A 61 -11.02 -5.99 -5.35
C TYR A 61 -11.53 -6.83 -4.18
N GLN A 62 -11.01 -8.05 -4.04
CA GLN A 62 -11.21 -8.84 -2.82
C GLN A 62 -9.93 -8.75 -1.98
N PRO A 63 -10.01 -8.19 -0.76
CA PRO A 63 -8.87 -8.20 0.15
C PRO A 63 -8.59 -9.63 0.61
N ALA A 64 -7.35 -9.88 1.05
CA ALA A 64 -7.01 -11.15 1.67
C ALA A 64 -7.96 -11.42 2.86
N GLN A 65 -8.38 -12.68 3.02
CA GLN A 65 -9.18 -13.07 4.18
C GLN A 65 -8.39 -12.73 5.46
N PRO A 66 -9.07 -12.20 6.50
CA PRO A 66 -8.41 -11.99 7.79
C PRO A 66 -7.82 -13.32 8.27
N ALA A 67 -6.60 -13.28 8.83
CA ALA A 67 -5.98 -14.45 9.43
C ALA A 67 -6.87 -15.01 10.55
N SER A 68 -6.85 -16.33 10.74
CA SER A 68 -7.64 -16.94 11.81
C SER A 68 -7.13 -16.47 13.19
N PRO A 69 -8.01 -16.38 14.20
CA PRO A 69 -7.59 -16.02 15.56
C PRO A 69 -6.47 -16.92 16.10
N THR A 70 -6.51 -18.20 15.74
CA THR A 70 -5.51 -19.21 16.10
C THR A 70 -4.14 -18.88 15.50
N ASP A 71 -4.08 -18.54 14.22
CA ASP A 71 -2.83 -18.16 13.55
C ASP A 71 -2.24 -16.88 14.15
N LEU A 72 -3.09 -15.89 14.45
CA LEU A 72 -2.66 -14.66 15.11
C LEU A 72 -2.05 -14.92 16.49
N GLN A 73 -2.65 -15.82 17.27
CA GLN A 73 -2.15 -16.16 18.60
C GLN A 73 -0.83 -16.95 18.55
N GLN A 74 -0.68 -17.85 17.58
CA GLN A 74 0.58 -18.56 17.35
C GLN A 74 1.70 -17.59 16.95
N VAL A 75 1.48 -16.70 15.98
CA VAL A 75 2.49 -15.72 15.53
C VAL A 75 2.87 -14.76 16.65
N LYS A 76 1.89 -14.23 17.41
CA LYS A 76 2.17 -13.39 18.59
C LYS A 76 3.05 -14.09 19.62
N SER A 77 2.82 -15.38 19.85
CA SER A 77 3.60 -16.18 20.80
C SER A 77 5.03 -16.46 20.32
N GLN A 78 5.26 -16.49 18.99
CA GLN A 78 6.58 -16.69 18.39
C GLN A 78 7.42 -15.40 18.31
N VAL A 79 6.78 -14.24 18.14
CA VAL A 79 7.48 -12.93 18.02
C VAL A 79 7.66 -12.26 19.38
N GLY A 80 6.90 -12.66 20.41
CA GLY A 80 6.99 -12.13 21.78
C GLY A 80 8.12 -12.70 22.64
N GLN A 81 9.12 -13.39 22.05
CA GLN A 81 10.34 -13.83 22.74
C GLN A 81 11.53 -12.95 22.39
#